data_AF-A0A1F8P7A3-F1
#
_entry.id   AF-A0A1F8P7A3-F1
#
_cell.length_a   1.000
_cell.length_b   1.000
_cell.length_c   1.000
_cell.angle_alpha   90.00
_cell.angle_beta   90.00
_cell.angle_gamma   90.00
#
_symmetry.space_group_name_H-M   'P 1'
#
loop_
_entity.id
_entity.type
_entity.pdbx_description
1 polymer ?
#
loop_
_entity_poly.entity_id
_entity_poly.type
_entity_poly.pdbx_seq_one_letter_code
_entity_poly.pdbx_strand_id
1 'polypeptide(L)'
;RSRLNNWGQADVIAANGGSLHAETLGLPIHAVIGDLDSLSEETQAALSAQDIYIQRAPSEKDETDLELALIYAAEQGAREIVVLGAFGGRIDMSIANLLLLTHPQLAKIRIEIWNGTQTAWIIRPPGDEVQGQVGDTLSLIPLKGEAKGVTTRNLAYPLNDEMLPAGPSRGLSNVLTSSTASVRLREGFLLAVHTPGRA
;
A
#
# COMPACT_ATOMS: atom_id res chain seq x y z
N ARG A 1 -7.30 -7.38 12.17
CA ARG A 1 -6.72 -8.67 12.61
C ARG A 1 -7.22 -9.84 11.76
N SER A 2 -8.53 -10.10 11.61
CA SER A 2 -9.04 -11.23 10.78
C SER A 2 -8.46 -11.29 9.36
N ARG A 3 -8.27 -10.14 8.70
CA ARG A 3 -7.63 -10.04 7.37
C ARG A 3 -6.19 -10.61 7.32
N LEU A 4 -5.47 -10.60 8.44
CA LEU A 4 -4.10 -11.12 8.54
C LEU A 4 -4.05 -12.65 8.63
N ASN A 5 -5.17 -13.33 8.88
CA ASN A 5 -5.19 -14.79 8.98
C ASN A 5 -4.74 -15.46 7.67
N ASN A 6 -4.96 -14.80 6.53
CA ASN A 6 -4.50 -15.27 5.22
C ASN A 6 -3.00 -15.04 4.98
N TRP A 7 -2.31 -14.39 5.92
CA TRP A 7 -0.88 -14.03 5.87
C TRP A 7 -0.05 -14.75 6.94
N GLY A 8 -0.58 -15.82 7.55
CA GLY A 8 0.06 -16.50 8.69
C GLY A 8 1.43 -17.14 8.41
N GLN A 9 1.84 -17.26 7.14
CA GLN A 9 3.16 -17.75 6.72
C GLN A 9 4.03 -16.65 6.10
N ALA A 10 3.59 -15.39 6.11
CA ALA A 10 4.34 -14.30 5.53
C ALA A 10 5.43 -13.80 6.49
N ASP A 11 6.57 -13.41 5.91
CA ASP A 11 7.60 -12.69 6.65
C ASP A 11 7.08 -11.33 7.09
N VAL A 12 7.43 -10.94 8.31
CA VAL A 12 7.06 -9.65 8.90
C VAL A 12 8.29 -8.78 8.95
N ILE A 13 8.28 -7.72 8.14
CA ILE A 13 9.35 -6.73 8.05
C ILE A 13 8.87 -5.44 8.70
N ALA A 14 9.56 -4.99 9.73
CA ALA A 14 9.28 -3.74 10.42
C ALA A 14 10.15 -2.62 9.86
N ALA A 15 9.51 -1.54 9.38
CA ALA A 15 10.21 -0.30 9.05
C ALA A 15 10.32 0.58 10.31
N ASN A 16 11.50 0.64 10.92
CA ASN A 16 11.80 1.45 12.12
C ASN A 16 10.71 1.29 13.22
N GLY A 17 9.97 2.35 13.56
CA GLY A 17 8.84 2.34 14.51
C GLY A 17 7.69 1.36 14.19
N GLY A 18 7.68 0.75 13.01
CA GLY A 18 6.77 -0.34 12.65
C GLY A 18 6.91 -1.58 13.53
N SER A 19 8.04 -1.76 14.22
CA SER A 19 8.27 -2.86 15.16
C SER A 19 7.25 -2.86 16.30
N LEU A 20 6.97 -1.68 16.87
CA LEU A 20 5.98 -1.49 17.93
C LEU A 20 4.55 -1.86 17.47
N HIS A 21 4.24 -1.62 16.20
CA HIS A 21 2.96 -2.01 15.60
C HIS A 21 2.86 -3.53 15.45
N ALA A 22 3.93 -4.18 14.98
CA ALA A 22 4.00 -5.62 14.87
C ALA A 22 3.84 -6.31 16.23
N GLU A 23 4.54 -5.81 17.26
CA GLU A 23 4.40 -6.29 18.65
C GLU A 23 2.97 -6.15 19.17
N THR A 24 2.34 -4.98 18.99
CA THR A 24 0.95 -4.74 19.39
C THR A 24 -0.04 -5.68 18.69
N LEU A 25 0.29 -6.12 17.47
CA LEU A 25 -0.50 -7.08 16.70
C LEU A 25 -0.18 -8.54 17.03
N GLY A 26 0.88 -8.80 17.81
CA GLY A 26 1.37 -10.14 18.12
C GLY A 26 1.99 -10.83 16.90
N LEU A 27 2.55 -10.06 15.97
CA LEU A 27 3.19 -10.58 14.76
C LEU A 27 4.68 -10.84 15.02
N PRO A 28 5.21 -12.03 14.68
CA PRO A 28 6.63 -12.34 14.85
C PRO A 28 7.45 -11.55 13.83
N ILE A 29 8.30 -10.62 14.29
CA ILE A 29 9.17 -9.83 13.42
C ILE A 29 10.30 -10.74 12.90
N HIS A 30 10.56 -10.69 11.60
CA HIS A 30 11.64 -11.44 10.95
C HIS A 30 12.79 -10.51 10.53
N ALA A 31 12.45 -9.26 10.18
CA ALA A 31 13.44 -8.24 9.87
C ALA A 31 13.01 -6.86 10.36
N VAL A 32 13.98 -6.02 10.72
CA VAL A 32 13.81 -4.60 11.02
C VAL A 32 14.74 -3.80 10.11
N ILE A 33 14.17 -2.84 9.38
CA ILE A 33 14.88 -1.98 8.44
C ILE A 33 14.72 -0.54 8.90
N GLY A 34 15.83 0.17 9.10
CA GLY A 34 15.84 1.58 9.48
C GLY A 34 17.05 1.97 10.30
N ASP A 35 17.12 3.23 10.73
CA ASP A 35 18.17 3.76 11.60
C ASP A 35 17.96 3.42 13.10
N LEU A 36 16.73 3.05 13.47
CA LEU A 36 16.28 2.73 14.83
C LEU A 36 16.28 3.92 15.80
N ASP A 37 16.47 5.14 15.30
CA ASP A 37 16.60 6.34 16.13
C ASP A 37 15.29 6.74 16.84
N SER A 38 14.15 6.35 16.25
CA SER A 38 12.81 6.57 16.79
C SER A 38 12.42 5.61 17.92
N LEU A 39 13.25 4.58 18.17
CA LEU A 39 13.01 3.56 19.17
C LEU A 39 13.77 3.85 20.47
N SER A 40 13.15 3.59 21.62
CA SER A 40 13.84 3.69 22.91
C SER A 40 14.99 2.69 23.01
N GLU A 41 15.99 2.98 23.85
CA GLU A 41 17.11 2.06 24.10
C GLU A 41 16.63 0.68 24.56
N GLU A 42 15.55 0.64 25.36
CA GLU A 42 14.91 -0.58 25.83
C GLU A 42 14.35 -1.41 24.66
N THR A 43 13.63 -0.78 23.73
CA THR A 43 13.11 -1.44 22.53
C THR A 43 14.24 -1.92 21.62
N GLN A 44 15.28 -1.10 21.43
CA GLN A 44 16.45 -1.49 20.62
C GLN A 44 17.17 -2.71 21.22
N ALA A 45 17.33 -2.75 22.55
CA ALA A 45 17.92 -3.89 23.25
C ALA A 45 17.04 -5.14 23.13
N ALA A 46 15.72 -4.99 23.26
CA ALA A 46 14.77 -6.10 23.10
C ALA A 46 14.76 -6.69 21.69
N LEU A 47 14.85 -5.85 20.65
CA LEU A 47 14.95 -6.30 19.26
C LEU A 47 16.30 -6.98 18.98
N SER A 48 17.39 -6.43 19.52
CA SER A 48 18.74 -6.99 19.33
C SER A 48 18.94 -8.33 20.05
N ALA A 49 18.11 -8.64 21.06
CA ALA A 49 18.12 -9.91 21.76
C ALA A 49 17.33 -11.02 21.02
N GLN A 50 16.57 -10.66 19.98
CA GLN A 50 15.83 -11.61 19.15
C GLN A 50 16.70 -12.08 17.98
N ASP A 51 16.45 -13.29 17.49
CA ASP A 51 17.10 -13.84 16.30
C ASP A 51 16.41 -13.29 15.03
N ILE A 52 16.58 -11.99 14.78
CA ILE A 52 15.95 -11.25 13.67
C ILE A 52 17.00 -10.51 12.85
N TYR A 53 16.74 -10.33 11.56
CA TYR A 53 17.62 -9.55 10.70
C TYR A 53 17.43 -8.06 10.96
N ILE A 54 18.51 -7.34 11.28
CA ILE A 54 18.47 -5.88 11.48
C ILE A 54 19.36 -5.21 10.44
N GLN A 55 18.73 -4.52 9.49
CA GLN A 55 19.44 -3.65 8.56
C GLN A 55 19.46 -2.23 9.10
N ARG A 56 20.59 -1.85 9.73
CA ARG A 56 20.85 -0.48 10.14
C ARG A 56 21.18 0.36 8.90
N ALA A 57 20.26 1.24 8.53
CA ALA A 57 20.49 2.22 7.50
C ALA A 57 21.05 3.52 8.12
N PRO A 58 21.92 4.27 7.41
CA PRO A 58 22.33 5.61 7.87
C PRO A 58 21.11 6.51 8.10
N SER A 59 21.19 7.41 9.09
CA SER A 59 20.16 8.42 9.34
C SER A 59 20.13 9.47 8.23
N GLU A 60 21.29 9.80 7.65
CA GLU A 60 21.41 10.64 6.47
C GLU A 60 21.38 9.76 5.21
N LYS A 61 20.16 9.50 4.73
CA LYS A 61 19.87 8.81 3.47
C LYS A 61 18.74 9.52 2.74
N ASP A 62 18.63 9.27 1.43
CA ASP A 62 17.58 9.89 0.61
C ASP A 62 16.26 9.12 0.68
N GLU A 63 16.30 7.83 1.06
CA GLU A 63 15.14 6.93 1.12
C GLU A 63 14.48 6.90 2.51
N THR A 64 13.17 6.67 2.54
CA THR A 64 12.47 6.41 3.81
C THR A 64 12.68 4.98 4.29
N ASP A 65 12.48 4.71 5.59
CA ASP A 65 12.58 3.35 6.13
C ASP A 65 11.59 2.37 5.48
N LEU A 66 10.38 2.84 5.15
CA LEU A 66 9.39 2.01 4.46
C LEU A 66 9.83 1.71 3.02
N GLU A 67 10.42 2.67 2.32
CA GLU A 67 10.98 2.44 0.98
C GLU A 67 12.05 1.35 1.00
N LEU A 68 13.01 1.45 1.92
CA LEU A 68 14.04 0.43 2.11
C LEU A 68 13.44 -0.93 2.48
N ALA A 69 12.42 -0.98 3.35
CA ALA A 69 11.76 -2.22 3.72
C ALA A 69 11.05 -2.89 2.54
N LEU A 70 10.41 -2.11 1.66
CA LEU A 70 9.76 -2.62 0.46
C LEU A 70 10.78 -3.14 -0.58
N ILE A 71 11.90 -2.43 -0.74
CA ILE A 71 13.00 -2.87 -1.62
C ILE A 71 13.61 -4.15 -1.08
N TYR A 72 13.90 -4.21 0.22
CA TYR A 72 14.40 -5.41 0.88
C TYR A 72 13.44 -6.60 0.67
N ALA A 73 12.14 -6.42 0.90
CA ALA A 73 11.15 -7.46 0.67
C ALA A 73 11.14 -7.95 -0.80
N ALA A 74 11.28 -7.01 -1.76
CA ALA A 74 11.39 -7.32 -3.17
C ALA A 74 12.63 -8.19 -3.49
N GLU A 75 13.78 -7.84 -2.89
CA GLU A 75 15.04 -8.57 -3.05
C GLU A 75 14.98 -9.98 -2.43
N GLN A 76 14.23 -10.15 -1.34
CA GLN A 76 13.92 -11.49 -0.78
C GLN A 76 12.93 -12.30 -1.64
N GLY A 77 12.44 -11.75 -2.74
CA GLY A 77 11.57 -12.45 -3.69
C GLY A 77 10.07 -12.31 -3.42
N ALA A 78 9.65 -11.38 -2.56
CA ALA A 78 8.23 -11.12 -2.31
C ALA A 78 7.48 -10.76 -3.61
N ARG A 79 6.32 -11.38 -3.78
CA ARG A 79 5.40 -11.09 -4.91
C ARG A 79 4.19 -10.27 -4.49
N GLU A 80 3.82 -10.39 -3.23
CA GLU A 80 2.70 -9.70 -2.62
C GLU A 80 3.17 -9.12 -1.29
N ILE A 81 2.83 -7.86 -1.03
CA ILE A 81 3.17 -7.15 0.20
C ILE A 81 1.94 -6.41 0.70
N VAL A 82 1.66 -6.55 1.99
CA VAL A 82 0.68 -5.73 2.70
C VAL A 82 1.41 -4.81 3.65
N VAL A 83 1.21 -3.51 3.46
CA VAL A 83 1.76 -2.47 4.33
C VAL A 83 0.70 -2.06 5.34
N LEU A 84 1.09 -2.13 6.62
CA LEU A 84 0.31 -1.65 7.75
C LEU A 84 0.98 -0.40 8.34
N GLY A 85 0.21 0.47 8.99
CA GLY A 85 0.78 1.65 9.67
C GLY A 85 1.37 2.71 8.72
N ALA A 86 1.00 2.69 7.45
CA ALA A 86 1.46 3.66 6.45
C ALA A 86 0.87 5.08 6.62
N PHE A 87 -0.11 5.24 7.51
CA PHE A 87 -0.77 6.51 7.80
C PHE A 87 -0.59 6.87 9.27
N GLY A 88 -0.43 8.15 9.57
CA GLY A 88 -0.20 8.66 10.92
C GLY A 88 -0.02 10.17 10.91
N GLY A 89 0.24 10.78 12.07
CA GLY A 89 0.18 12.24 12.30
C GLY A 89 0.95 13.14 11.32
N ARG A 90 1.88 12.59 10.53
CA ARG A 90 2.60 13.29 9.46
C ARG A 90 1.94 13.07 8.09
N ILE A 91 1.34 14.14 7.57
CA ILE A 91 0.63 14.15 6.27
C ILE A 91 1.60 13.91 5.11
N ASP A 92 2.78 14.52 5.17
CA ASP A 92 3.85 14.34 4.20
C ASP A 92 4.26 12.86 4.07
N MET A 93 4.45 12.16 5.19
CA MET A 93 4.74 10.72 5.21
C MET A 93 3.60 9.89 4.61
N SER A 94 2.36 10.25 4.92
CA SER A 94 1.18 9.57 4.37
C SER A 94 1.12 9.68 2.83
N ILE A 95 1.43 10.86 2.29
CA ILE A 95 1.50 11.10 0.84
C ILE A 95 2.69 10.35 0.23
N ALA A 96 3.86 10.41 0.85
CA ALA A 96 5.06 9.71 0.37
C ALA A 96 4.81 8.20 0.27
N ASN A 97 4.19 7.59 1.28
CA ASN A 97 3.88 6.16 1.31
C ASN A 97 2.93 5.73 0.18
N LEU A 98 1.94 6.57 -0.16
CA LEU A 98 1.08 6.33 -1.33
C LEU A 98 1.87 6.43 -2.65
N LEU A 99 2.78 7.39 -2.77
CA LEU A 99 3.60 7.57 -3.96
C LEU A 99 4.60 6.42 -4.17
N LEU A 100 5.09 5.78 -3.11
CA LEU A 100 5.95 4.59 -3.19
C LEU A 100 5.33 3.44 -3.99
N LEU A 101 3.99 3.35 -4.03
CA LEU A 101 3.31 2.35 -4.87
C LEU A 101 3.62 2.51 -6.37
N THR A 102 4.08 3.69 -6.79
CA THR A 102 4.51 3.98 -8.17
C THR A 102 6.00 3.70 -8.43
N HIS A 103 6.76 3.29 -7.43
CA HIS A 103 8.21 3.07 -7.52
C HIS A 103 8.58 2.04 -8.60
N PRO A 104 9.55 2.32 -9.49
CA PRO A 104 9.86 1.44 -10.63
C PRO A 104 10.35 0.04 -10.23
N GLN A 105 11.16 -0.06 -9.16
CA GLN A 105 11.67 -1.36 -8.71
C GLN A 105 10.57 -2.24 -8.12
N LEU A 106 9.48 -1.64 -7.64
CA LEU A 106 8.33 -2.33 -7.05
C LEU A 106 7.24 -2.66 -8.08
N ALA A 107 7.42 -2.29 -9.36
CA ALA A 107 6.37 -2.36 -10.37
C ALA A 107 5.85 -3.78 -10.68
N LYS A 108 6.60 -4.83 -10.31
CA LYS A 108 6.24 -6.24 -10.50
C LYS A 108 5.67 -6.90 -9.24
N ILE A 109 5.48 -6.14 -8.17
CA ILE A 109 5.02 -6.62 -6.86
C ILE A 109 3.63 -6.07 -6.64
N ARG A 110 2.72 -6.92 -6.17
CA ARG A 110 1.40 -6.49 -5.71
C ARG A 110 1.57 -5.89 -4.31
N ILE A 111 1.41 -4.58 -4.19
CA ILE A 111 1.51 -3.89 -2.91
C ILE A 111 0.16 -3.28 -2.57
N GLU A 112 -0.34 -3.65 -1.39
CA GLU A 112 -1.55 -3.07 -0.81
C GLU A 112 -1.20 -2.34 0.48
N ILE A 113 -1.75 -1.15 0.66
CA ILE A 113 -1.71 -0.42 1.93
C ILE A 113 -3.07 -0.58 2.60
N TRP A 114 -3.08 -1.09 3.83
CA TRP A 114 -4.32 -1.27 4.59
C TRP A 114 -4.46 -0.18 5.65
N ASN A 115 -5.62 0.47 5.65
CA ASN A 115 -5.98 1.46 6.66
C ASN A 115 -7.37 1.17 7.21
N GLY A 116 -7.44 0.53 8.37
CA GLY A 116 -8.70 0.00 8.90
C GLY A 116 -9.33 -1.01 7.94
N THR A 117 -10.54 -0.71 7.47
CA THR A 117 -11.25 -1.51 6.46
C THR A 117 -10.88 -1.14 5.02
N GLN A 118 -10.21 -0.01 4.81
CA GLN A 118 -9.84 0.47 3.50
C GLN A 118 -8.57 -0.22 2.99
N THR A 119 -8.48 -0.32 1.67
CA THR A 119 -7.34 -0.90 0.97
C THR A 119 -6.97 0.01 -0.20
N ALA A 120 -5.69 0.37 -0.29
CA ALA A 120 -5.17 1.21 -1.35
C ALA A 120 -4.07 0.48 -2.13
N TRP A 121 -4.10 0.54 -3.46
CA TRP A 121 -3.09 -0.07 -4.33
C TRP A 121 -3.03 0.65 -5.68
N ILE A 122 -2.02 0.33 -6.49
CA ILE A 122 -1.84 0.93 -7.81
C ILE A 122 -2.40 0.02 -8.91
N ILE A 123 -3.21 0.59 -9.81
CA ILE A 123 -3.63 -0.05 -11.06
C ILE A 123 -2.78 0.55 -12.19
N ARG A 124 -2.15 -0.34 -12.96
CA ARG A 124 -1.26 -0.03 -14.09
C ARG A 124 -1.86 -0.58 -15.39
N PRO A 125 -1.50 -0.06 -16.58
CA PRO A 125 -1.90 -0.68 -17.84
C PRO A 125 -1.54 -2.18 -17.86
N PRO A 126 -2.41 -3.06 -18.39
CA PRO A 126 -3.66 -2.76 -19.10
C PRO A 126 -4.89 -2.58 -18.19
N GLY A 127 -4.71 -2.60 -16.86
CA GLY A 127 -5.77 -2.54 -15.86
C GLY A 127 -5.85 -3.79 -15.00
N ASP A 128 -6.88 -3.85 -14.15
CA ASP A 128 -7.09 -4.92 -13.18
C ASP A 128 -8.59 -5.19 -12.93
N GLU A 129 -8.89 -6.33 -12.32
CA GLU A 129 -10.21 -6.67 -11.79
C GLU A 129 -10.23 -6.42 -10.28
N VAL A 130 -11.18 -5.59 -9.84
CA VAL A 130 -11.39 -5.24 -8.44
C VAL A 130 -12.46 -6.14 -7.85
N GLN A 131 -12.10 -6.92 -6.84
CA GLN A 131 -13.03 -7.76 -6.09
C GLN A 131 -13.64 -6.96 -4.93
N GLY A 132 -14.93 -7.19 -4.67
CA GLY A 132 -15.65 -6.54 -3.59
C GLY A 132 -17.08 -7.07 -3.45
N GLN A 133 -17.95 -6.25 -2.86
CA GLN A 133 -19.38 -6.50 -2.74
C GLN A 133 -20.18 -5.37 -3.39
N VAL A 134 -21.41 -5.68 -3.80
CA VAL A 134 -22.34 -4.66 -4.28
C VAL A 134 -22.54 -3.61 -3.19
N GLY A 135 -22.36 -2.34 -3.53
CA GLY A 135 -22.48 -1.22 -2.60
C GLY A 135 -21.14 -0.77 -1.97
N ASP A 136 -20.05 -1.49 -2.21
CA ASP A 136 -18.71 -1.02 -1.83
C ASP A 136 -18.29 0.20 -2.63
N THR A 137 -17.45 1.03 -2.02
CA THR A 137 -16.91 2.24 -2.66
C THR A 137 -15.55 1.96 -3.28
N LEU A 138 -15.36 2.40 -4.52
CA LEU A 138 -14.08 2.40 -5.23
C LEU A 138 -13.77 3.80 -5.75
N SER A 139 -12.68 4.38 -5.25
CA SER A 139 -12.12 5.64 -5.75
C SER A 139 -10.92 5.36 -6.64
N LEU A 140 -10.83 6.06 -7.77
CA LEU A 140 -9.71 6.01 -8.71
C LEU A 140 -9.08 7.40 -8.80
N ILE A 141 -7.83 7.53 -8.35
CA ILE A 141 -7.10 8.79 -8.30
C ILE A 141 -5.86 8.69 -9.20
N PRO A 142 -5.72 9.54 -10.23
CA PRO A 142 -4.49 9.60 -11.03
C PRO A 142 -3.29 9.94 -10.15
N LEU A 143 -2.24 9.11 -10.22
CA LEU A 143 -0.94 9.39 -9.61
C LEU A 143 0.12 9.60 -10.68
N LYS A 144 1.11 10.45 -10.36
CA LYS A 144 2.26 10.76 -11.23
C LYS A 144 1.82 11.32 -12.61
N GLY A 145 0.75 12.11 -12.61
CA GLY A 145 0.19 12.75 -13.81
C GLY A 145 -1.22 12.25 -14.13
N GLU A 146 -1.60 12.42 -15.40
CA GLU A 146 -2.90 12.00 -15.92
C GLU A 146 -2.94 10.48 -16.21
N ALA A 147 -4.13 9.89 -16.11
CA ALA A 147 -4.40 8.54 -16.57
C ALA A 147 -5.30 8.59 -17.82
N LYS A 148 -4.95 7.83 -18.87
CA LYS A 148 -5.62 7.91 -20.18
C LYS A 148 -6.29 6.61 -20.57
N GLY A 149 -7.40 6.76 -21.29
CA GLY A 149 -8.19 5.65 -21.81
C GLY A 149 -8.81 4.82 -20.70
N VAL A 150 -9.23 5.49 -19.62
CA VAL A 150 -9.79 4.85 -18.44
C VAL A 150 -11.20 4.37 -18.76
N THR A 151 -11.40 3.06 -18.68
CA THR A 151 -12.69 2.43 -18.89
C THR A 151 -13.03 1.56 -17.69
N THR A 152 -14.25 1.71 -17.16
CA THR A 152 -14.70 0.89 -16.04
C THR A 152 -16.01 0.17 -16.33
N ARG A 153 -16.18 -1.02 -15.73
CA ARG A 153 -17.41 -1.81 -15.80
C ARG A 153 -17.85 -2.22 -14.40
N ASN A 154 -19.15 -2.45 -14.24
CA ASN A 154 -19.78 -2.81 -12.97
C ASN A 154 -19.56 -1.78 -11.85
N LEU A 155 -19.55 -0.51 -12.23
CA LEU A 155 -19.54 0.63 -11.33
C LEU A 155 -20.74 1.53 -11.64
N ALA A 156 -21.29 2.19 -10.63
CA ALA A 156 -22.49 3.04 -10.75
C ALA A 156 -22.24 4.28 -11.64
N TYR A 157 -21.01 4.78 -11.66
CA TYR A 157 -20.58 5.91 -12.49
C TYR A 157 -19.49 5.42 -13.47
N PRO A 158 -19.84 4.71 -14.55
CA PRO A 158 -18.85 4.12 -15.45
C PRO A 158 -18.03 5.19 -16.16
N LEU A 159 -16.75 4.91 -16.36
CA LEU A 159 -15.84 5.67 -17.20
C LEU A 159 -15.78 5.00 -18.56
N ASN A 160 -15.84 5.78 -19.64
CA ASN A 160 -15.84 5.27 -21.01
C ASN A 160 -14.74 5.92 -21.84
N ASP A 161 -13.58 5.27 -21.89
CA ASP A 161 -12.39 5.77 -22.57
C ASP A 161 -11.95 7.19 -22.15
N GLU A 162 -12.13 7.52 -20.86
CA GLU A 162 -11.92 8.86 -20.36
C GLU A 162 -10.44 9.13 -20.01
N MET A 163 -10.06 10.41 -20.08
CA MET A 163 -8.84 10.89 -19.47
C MET A 163 -9.17 11.44 -18.08
N LEU A 164 -8.47 10.94 -17.06
CA LEU A 164 -8.55 11.46 -15.70
C LEU A 164 -7.33 12.38 -15.45
N PRO A 165 -7.52 13.71 -15.41
CA PRO A 165 -6.45 14.64 -15.05
C PRO A 165 -6.13 14.54 -13.54
N ALA A 166 -4.89 14.82 -13.16
CA ALA A 166 -4.53 14.97 -11.75
C ALA A 166 -5.16 16.26 -11.18
N GLY A 167 -5.81 16.16 -10.02
CA GLY A 167 -6.41 17.29 -9.30
C GLY A 167 -7.94 17.23 -9.22
N PRO A 168 -8.68 17.21 -10.34
CA PRO A 168 -10.14 17.08 -10.33
C PRO A 168 -10.64 15.79 -9.67
N SER A 169 -11.86 15.83 -9.11
CA SER A 169 -12.44 14.71 -8.33
C SER A 169 -13.07 13.59 -9.17
N ARG A 170 -12.98 13.64 -10.51
CA ARG A 170 -13.55 12.60 -11.38
C ARG A 170 -12.86 11.27 -11.10
N GLY A 171 -13.66 10.23 -10.80
CA GLY A 171 -13.18 8.90 -10.44
C GLY A 171 -13.29 8.59 -8.95
N LEU A 172 -13.53 9.58 -8.09
CA LEU A 172 -13.76 9.37 -6.66
C LEU A 172 -15.15 8.83 -6.34
N SER A 173 -15.23 8.06 -5.25
CA SER A 173 -16.47 7.59 -4.61
C SER A 173 -17.43 6.86 -5.55
N ASN A 174 -16.89 6.07 -6.48
CA ASN A 174 -17.70 5.20 -7.31
C ASN A 174 -18.22 4.01 -6.51
N VAL A 175 -19.29 3.37 -6.97
CA VAL A 175 -19.94 2.28 -6.21
C VAL A 175 -19.97 1.02 -7.05
N LEU A 176 -19.50 -0.09 -6.48
CA LEU A 176 -19.57 -1.41 -7.10
C LEU A 176 -21.04 -1.83 -7.29
N THR A 177 -21.39 -2.23 -8.51
CA THR A 177 -22.72 -2.76 -8.85
C THR A 177 -22.72 -4.28 -9.02
N SER A 178 -21.55 -4.92 -8.85
CA SER A 178 -21.35 -6.38 -8.84
C SER A 178 -20.25 -6.74 -7.83
N SER A 179 -20.04 -8.04 -7.57
CA SER A 179 -18.93 -8.53 -6.75
C SER A 179 -17.55 -8.35 -7.39
N THR A 180 -17.51 -8.00 -8.67
CA THR A 180 -16.29 -7.71 -9.42
C THR A 180 -16.50 -6.50 -10.33
N ALA A 181 -15.55 -5.57 -10.32
CA ALA A 181 -15.49 -4.43 -11.23
C ALA A 181 -14.21 -4.46 -12.08
N SER A 182 -14.34 -4.15 -13.36
CA SER A 182 -13.18 -4.06 -14.26
C SER A 182 -12.72 -2.62 -14.35
N VAL A 183 -11.42 -2.38 -14.20
CA VAL A 183 -10.79 -1.07 -14.39
C VAL A 183 -9.67 -1.22 -15.42
N ARG A 184 -9.81 -0.57 -16.57
CA ARG A 184 -8.84 -0.58 -17.67
C ARG A 184 -8.28 0.81 -17.89
N LEU A 185 -7.02 0.89 -18.31
CA LEU A 185 -6.34 2.11 -18.72
C LEU A 185 -5.24 1.81 -19.73
N ARG A 186 -4.94 2.76 -20.61
CA ARG A 186 -3.85 2.66 -21.59
C ARG A 186 -2.54 3.23 -21.08
N GLU A 187 -2.61 4.35 -20.36
CA GLU A 187 -1.44 5.09 -19.87
C GLU A 187 -1.68 5.65 -18.48
N GLY A 188 -0.60 5.86 -17.73
CA GLY A 188 -0.62 6.46 -16.38
C GLY A 188 -0.80 5.45 -15.25
N PHE A 189 -1.09 5.96 -14.07
CA PHE A 189 -1.28 5.19 -12.84
C PHE A 189 -2.57 5.62 -12.14
N LEU A 190 -3.35 4.66 -11.67
CA LEU A 190 -4.54 4.93 -10.86
C LEU A 190 -4.33 4.35 -9.47
N LEU A 191 -4.25 5.21 -8.45
CA LEU A 191 -4.44 4.77 -7.07
C LEU A 191 -5.90 4.37 -6.91
N ALA A 192 -6.12 3.07 -6.73
CA ALA A 192 -7.41 2.52 -6.35
C ALA A 192 -7.50 2.52 -4.83
N VAL A 193 -8.61 3.04 -4.31
CA VAL A 193 -8.95 2.94 -2.88
C VAL A 193 -10.31 2.27 -2.77
N HIS A 194 -10.32 1.05 -2.26
CA HIS A 194 -11.54 0.29 -1.97
C HIS A 194 -11.91 0.43 -0.49
N THR A 195 -13.18 0.71 -0.26
CA THR A 195 -13.78 0.80 1.07
C THR A 195 -15.02 -0.09 1.10
N PRO A 196 -15.09 -1.09 2.00
CA PRO A 196 -16.30 -1.88 2.19
C PRO A 196 -17.48 -0.99 2.58
N GLY A 197 -18.60 -1.12 1.86
CA GLY A 197 -19.76 -0.26 1.98
C GLY A 197 -19.60 1.14 1.36
N ARG A 198 -20.60 1.99 1.61
CA ARG A 198 -20.64 3.37 1.10
C ARG A 198 -19.84 4.29 2.03
N ALA A 199 -18.77 4.88 1.50
CA ALA A 199 -17.95 5.88 2.19
C ALA A 199 -18.67 7.23 2.32
#